data_AF-A0A853GFT3-F1
#
_entry.id   AF-A0A853GFT3-F1
#
_cell.length_a   1.000
_cell.length_b   1.000
_cell.length_c   1.000
_cell.angle_alpha   90.00
_cell.angle_beta   90.00
_cell.angle_gamma   90.00
#
_symmetry.space_group_name_H-M   'P 1'
#
loop_
_entity.id
_entity.type
_entity.pdbx_description
1 polymer ?
#
loop_
_entity_poly.entity_id
_entity_poly.type
_entity_poly.pdbx_seq_one_letter_code
_entity_poly.pdbx_strand_id
1 'polypeptide(L)'
;MSPDRHVIPLNSFLSSWYWYRKEFHTRLELFLRHQEAPVSLPNPVAMSFTDVPRRPAHPNAGDLLYRYAKERRVNELVKLGTIRMWHAEFYEKLEKDPARQDIEMLKTQFLHGPSTVITTADGQRIPVKGDVRIEHHGPDYYVMCMSCDWDPRLFADFQCDHCAVIANVDAFARAIEEAASAIVPGWRFHHNPVEYYDPYDSGKSTYISHATAKDFRFAYQREYRFLLMRLGEGPEPCRHIDLTLGPMGSHIEVFSL
;
A
#
# COMPACT_ATOMS: atom_id res chain seq x y z
N MET A 1 -11.20 -15.33 -4.63
CA MET A 1 -10.83 -14.12 -5.40
C MET A 1 -11.93 -13.80 -6.39
N SER A 2 -12.10 -12.54 -6.82
CA SER A 2 -13.12 -12.19 -7.84
C SER A 2 -12.80 -12.83 -9.20
N PRO A 3 -13.77 -13.40 -9.93
CA PRO A 3 -13.59 -13.90 -11.30
C PRO A 3 -12.97 -12.87 -12.26
N ASP A 4 -13.18 -11.57 -12.04
CA ASP A 4 -12.63 -10.49 -12.89
C ASP A 4 -11.09 -10.46 -12.87
N ARG A 5 -10.46 -11.02 -11.83
CA ARG A 5 -9.00 -11.13 -11.77
C ARG A 5 -8.43 -12.20 -12.69
N HIS A 6 -9.26 -13.11 -13.21
CA HIS A 6 -8.79 -14.24 -14.02
C HIS A 6 -8.45 -13.84 -15.46
N VAL A 7 -9.02 -12.73 -15.96
CA VAL A 7 -8.78 -12.22 -17.31
C VAL A 7 -7.60 -11.25 -17.39
N ILE A 8 -7.07 -10.82 -16.23
CA ILE A 8 -5.93 -9.91 -16.14
C ILE A 8 -4.64 -10.68 -16.48
N PRO A 9 -3.70 -10.08 -17.26
CA PRO A 9 -2.43 -10.70 -17.61
C PRO A 9 -1.68 -11.30 -16.42
N LEU A 10 -1.11 -12.48 -16.61
CA LEU A 10 -0.48 -13.31 -15.57
C LEU A 10 0.70 -12.63 -14.85
N ASN A 11 1.33 -11.64 -15.49
CA ASN A 11 2.45 -10.88 -14.92
C ASN A 11 2.02 -9.67 -14.08
N SER A 12 0.72 -9.37 -14.00
CA SER A 12 0.20 -8.29 -13.16
C SER A 12 -0.21 -8.81 -11.79
N PHE A 13 0.18 -8.12 -10.72
CA PHE A 13 -0.26 -8.42 -9.35
C PHE A 13 -1.79 -8.32 -9.17
N LEU A 14 -2.51 -7.71 -10.11
CA LEU A 14 -3.96 -7.68 -10.09
C LEU A 14 -4.58 -9.03 -10.46
N SER A 15 -3.84 -9.87 -11.20
CA SER A 15 -4.29 -11.18 -11.68
C SER A 15 -4.28 -12.24 -10.58
N SER A 16 -5.31 -13.09 -10.55
CA SER A 16 -5.30 -14.27 -9.68
C SER A 16 -4.19 -15.26 -10.07
N TRP A 17 -3.86 -15.34 -11.36
CA TRP A 17 -2.82 -16.23 -11.86
C TRP A 17 -1.42 -15.80 -11.42
N TYR A 18 -1.19 -14.51 -11.24
CA TYR A 18 0.05 -14.01 -10.64
C TYR A 18 0.25 -14.61 -9.24
N TRP A 19 -0.78 -14.53 -8.40
CA TRP A 19 -0.74 -15.03 -7.02
C TRP A 19 -0.63 -16.55 -6.95
N TYR A 20 -1.36 -17.28 -7.79
CA TYR A 20 -1.22 -18.74 -7.86
C TYR A 20 0.18 -19.16 -8.30
N ARG A 21 0.78 -18.47 -9.28
CA ARG A 21 2.17 -18.73 -9.68
C ARG A 21 3.13 -18.49 -8.53
N LYS A 22 2.98 -17.38 -7.80
CA LYS A 22 3.84 -17.07 -6.64
C LYS A 22 3.73 -18.13 -5.56
N GLU A 23 2.51 -18.52 -5.21
CA GLU A 23 2.26 -19.57 -4.23
C GLU A 23 2.88 -20.91 -4.65
N PHE A 24 2.67 -21.31 -5.90
CA PHE A 24 3.22 -22.54 -6.46
C PHE A 24 4.76 -22.53 -6.45
N HIS A 25 5.39 -21.44 -6.92
CA HIS A 25 6.85 -21.29 -6.92
C HIS A 25 7.42 -21.35 -5.50
N THR A 26 6.80 -20.67 -4.54
CA THR A 26 7.23 -20.70 -3.14
C THR A 26 7.13 -22.11 -2.56
N ARG A 27 6.01 -22.82 -2.77
CA ARG A 27 5.88 -24.20 -2.29
C ARG A 27 6.86 -25.16 -2.93
N LEU A 28 7.10 -25.01 -4.24
CA LEU A 28 8.08 -25.81 -4.95
C LEU A 28 9.50 -25.57 -4.41
N GLU A 29 9.86 -24.32 -4.15
CA GLU A 29 11.17 -23.96 -3.57
C GLU A 29 11.35 -24.57 -2.17
N LEU A 30 10.35 -24.45 -1.30
CA LEU A 30 10.39 -25.04 0.05
C LEU A 30 10.51 -26.57 -0.04
N PHE A 31 9.73 -27.21 -0.90
CA PHE A 31 9.79 -28.65 -1.14
C PHE A 31 11.19 -29.09 -1.59
N LEU A 32 11.80 -28.39 -2.55
CA LEU A 32 13.14 -28.67 -3.05
C LEU A 32 14.23 -28.45 -1.99
N ARG A 33 13.98 -27.59 -1.00
CA ARG A 33 14.87 -27.33 0.13
C ARG A 33 14.59 -28.21 1.35
N HIS A 34 13.63 -29.14 1.26
CA HIS A 34 13.17 -29.94 2.39
C HIS A 34 12.74 -29.07 3.59
N GLN A 35 12.12 -27.93 3.31
CA GLN A 35 11.56 -27.03 4.30
C GLN A 35 10.03 -27.15 4.32
N GLU A 36 9.45 -27.04 5.51
CA GLU A 36 8.00 -26.97 5.65
C GLU A 36 7.48 -25.55 5.39
N ALA A 37 6.24 -25.45 4.94
CA ALA A 37 5.57 -24.17 4.80
C ALA A 37 5.42 -23.51 6.18
N PRO A 38 5.95 -22.29 6.39
CA PRO A 38 5.97 -21.67 7.71
C PRO A 38 4.60 -21.21 8.22
N VAL A 39 3.55 -21.31 7.41
CA VAL A 39 2.22 -20.77 7.72
C VAL A 39 1.13 -21.76 7.35
N SER A 40 0.28 -22.10 8.32
CA SER A 40 -1.02 -22.73 8.07
C SER A 40 -1.98 -21.69 7.51
N LEU A 41 -2.77 -22.06 6.50
CA LEU A 41 -3.78 -21.15 5.96
C LEU A 41 -4.71 -20.72 7.11
N PRO A 42 -4.93 -19.41 7.30
CA PRO A 42 -5.83 -18.95 8.35
C PRO A 42 -7.23 -19.54 8.10
N ASN A 43 -7.89 -19.94 9.17
CA ASN A 43 -9.27 -20.40 9.09
C ASN A 43 -10.11 -19.28 8.44
N PRO A 44 -10.96 -19.60 7.45
CA PRO A 44 -11.85 -18.60 6.88
C PRO A 44 -12.71 -18.03 8.00
N VAL A 45 -12.63 -16.70 8.19
CA VAL A 45 -13.49 -15.99 9.14
C VAL A 45 -14.92 -16.14 8.60
N ALA A 46 -15.77 -16.86 9.34
CA ALA A 46 -17.18 -16.97 9.02
C ALA A 46 -17.83 -15.61 9.25
N MET A 47 -18.06 -14.86 8.17
CA MET A 47 -18.82 -13.63 8.23
C MET A 47 -20.28 -13.87 7.86
N SER A 48 -21.18 -13.21 8.58
CA SER A 48 -22.55 -13.02 8.10
C SER A 48 -22.52 -12.15 6.84
N PHE A 49 -23.08 -12.65 5.73
CA PHE A 49 -23.11 -11.94 4.46
C PHE A 49 -24.07 -10.74 4.43
N THR A 50 -24.81 -10.48 5.51
CA THR A 50 -25.86 -9.45 5.57
C THR A 50 -25.33 -8.04 5.78
N ASP A 51 -24.10 -7.86 6.28
CA ASP A 51 -23.53 -6.56 6.66
C ASP A 51 -22.24 -6.23 5.90
N VAL A 52 -22.04 -6.82 4.73
CA VAL A 52 -20.86 -6.53 3.90
C VAL A 52 -21.07 -5.17 3.24
N PRO A 53 -20.11 -4.22 3.37
CA PRO A 53 -20.24 -2.94 2.70
C PRO A 53 -20.37 -3.09 1.19
N ARG A 54 -20.76 -2.00 0.53
CA ARG A 54 -20.65 -1.87 -0.93
C ARG A 54 -19.28 -2.36 -1.40
N ARG A 55 -19.21 -2.97 -2.58
CA ARG A 55 -17.96 -3.44 -3.19
C ARG A 55 -17.48 -2.48 -4.29
N PRO A 56 -16.16 -2.38 -4.53
CA PRO A 56 -15.61 -1.66 -5.68
C PRO A 56 -16.06 -2.31 -6.99
N ALA A 57 -16.08 -1.55 -8.09
CA ALA A 57 -16.51 -2.04 -9.41
C ALA A 57 -15.63 -3.20 -9.93
N HIS A 58 -14.33 -3.15 -9.62
CA HIS A 58 -13.39 -4.23 -9.90
C HIS A 58 -12.21 -4.17 -8.90
N PRO A 59 -11.38 -5.22 -8.82
CA PRO A 59 -10.16 -5.22 -8.02
C PRO A 59 -9.31 -3.96 -8.18
N ASN A 60 -8.98 -3.31 -7.06
CA ASN A 60 -8.16 -2.09 -6.99
C ASN A 60 -8.68 -0.93 -7.87
N ALA A 61 -10.00 -0.86 -8.13
CA ALA A 61 -10.60 0.22 -8.89
C ALA A 61 -10.37 1.60 -8.26
N GLY A 62 -10.27 1.67 -6.93
CA GLY A 62 -10.11 2.94 -6.22
C GLY A 62 -11.33 3.86 -6.32
N ASP A 63 -12.48 3.30 -6.69
CA ASP A 63 -13.80 3.97 -6.73
C ASP A 63 -14.53 3.89 -5.38
N LEU A 64 -14.06 3.01 -4.50
CA LEU A 64 -14.56 2.83 -3.15
C LEU A 64 -13.38 2.51 -2.22
N LEU A 65 -13.24 3.25 -1.12
CA LEU A 65 -12.11 3.11 -0.20
C LEU A 65 -12.57 2.81 1.23
N TYR A 66 -11.75 2.04 1.94
CA TYR A 66 -12.02 1.55 3.29
C TYR A 66 -10.91 2.02 4.23
N ARG A 67 -11.26 2.83 5.22
CA ARG A 67 -10.34 3.33 6.24
C ARG A 67 -10.64 2.68 7.58
N TYR A 68 -9.83 1.69 7.93
CA TYR A 68 -9.85 1.04 9.24
C TYR A 68 -9.20 1.94 10.29
N ALA A 69 -9.92 2.21 11.37
CA ALA A 69 -9.43 3.03 12.47
C ALA A 69 -10.19 2.74 13.76
N LYS A 70 -9.74 3.37 14.86
CA LYS A 70 -10.51 3.42 16.10
C LYS A 70 -11.76 4.28 15.95
N GLU A 71 -12.81 3.94 16.68
CA GLU A 71 -14.09 4.67 16.72
C GLU A 71 -13.89 6.18 16.76
N ARG A 72 -13.07 6.66 17.70
CA ARG A 72 -12.75 8.07 17.88
C ARG A 72 -12.29 8.73 16.57
N ARG A 73 -11.39 8.08 15.83
CA ARG A 73 -10.83 8.61 14.58
C ARG A 73 -11.85 8.59 13.45
N VAL A 74 -12.68 7.55 13.36
CA VAL A 74 -13.78 7.50 12.39
C VAL A 74 -14.79 8.61 12.68
N ASN A 75 -15.15 8.82 13.94
CA ASN A 75 -16.05 9.88 14.37
C ASN A 75 -15.48 11.28 14.09
N GLU A 76 -14.19 11.51 14.35
CA GLU A 76 -13.50 12.76 14.00
C GLU A 76 -13.54 13.01 12.48
N LEU A 77 -13.27 11.99 11.66
CA LEU A 77 -13.37 12.08 10.20
C LEU A 77 -14.80 12.40 9.73
N VAL A 78 -15.81 11.71 10.24
CA VAL A 78 -17.21 11.89 9.84
C VAL A 78 -17.74 13.27 10.24
N LYS A 79 -17.51 13.68 11.48
CA LYS A 79 -18.11 14.90 12.05
C LYS A 79 -17.36 16.17 11.66
N LEU A 80 -16.03 16.10 11.60
CA LEU A 80 -15.17 17.27 11.45
C LEU A 80 -14.34 17.23 10.17
N GLY A 81 -14.28 16.09 9.48
CA GLY A 81 -13.33 15.90 8.37
C GLY A 81 -11.90 15.88 8.86
N THR A 82 -11.63 15.51 10.11
CA THR A 82 -10.25 15.52 10.62
C THR A 82 -9.49 14.29 10.13
N ILE A 83 -8.38 14.51 9.44
CA ILE A 83 -7.44 13.45 9.05
C ILE A 83 -6.02 13.80 9.48
N ARG A 84 -5.21 12.75 9.70
CA ARG A 84 -3.78 12.86 9.94
C ARG A 84 -3.02 12.13 8.86
N MET A 85 -2.08 12.84 8.23
CA MET A 85 -1.12 12.23 7.32
C MET A 85 0.25 12.18 8.03
N TRP A 86 0.83 11.00 8.11
CA TRP A 86 2.13 10.81 8.76
C TRP A 86 3.26 10.93 7.75
N HIS A 87 4.40 11.45 8.20
CA HIS A 87 5.61 11.36 7.40
C HIS A 87 5.95 9.88 7.19
N ALA A 88 6.37 9.50 5.97
CA ALA A 88 6.63 8.11 5.61
C ALA A 88 7.60 7.39 6.57
N GLU A 89 8.62 8.09 7.06
CA GLU A 89 9.60 7.56 8.04
C GLU A 89 8.97 7.13 9.38
N PHE A 90 7.75 7.58 9.70
CA PHE A 90 7.05 7.14 10.91
C PHE A 90 6.78 5.64 10.92
N TYR A 91 6.50 5.04 9.76
CA TYR A 91 6.05 3.66 9.66
C TYR A 91 7.15 2.64 9.99
N GLU A 92 8.41 3.00 9.81
CA GLU A 92 9.54 2.14 10.20
C GLU A 92 9.55 1.87 11.72
N LYS A 93 9.05 2.83 12.50
CA LYS A 93 9.12 2.85 13.98
C LYS A 93 7.95 2.10 14.64
N LEU A 94 7.08 1.47 13.86
CA LEU A 94 5.87 0.77 14.33
C LEU A 94 6.13 -0.67 14.79
N GLU A 95 7.11 -0.90 15.67
CA GLU A 95 7.55 -2.25 16.09
C GLU A 95 6.43 -3.15 16.66
N LYS A 96 5.38 -2.56 17.24
CA LYS A 96 4.24 -3.31 17.83
C LYS A 96 3.13 -3.60 16.83
N ASP A 97 3.36 -3.32 15.57
CA ASP A 97 2.35 -3.28 14.52
C ASP A 97 2.96 -3.73 13.18
N PRO A 98 3.30 -5.02 13.08
CA PRO A 98 4.01 -5.58 11.93
C PRO A 98 3.20 -5.48 10.63
N ALA A 99 1.88 -5.34 10.73
CA ALA A 99 1.03 -5.13 9.56
C ALA A 99 1.29 -3.76 8.90
N ARG A 100 1.64 -2.73 9.68
CA ARG A 100 1.91 -1.38 9.15
C ARG A 100 3.40 -1.00 9.17
N GLN A 101 4.25 -1.78 9.83
CA GLN A 101 5.68 -1.51 9.91
C GLN A 101 6.37 -1.73 8.56
N ASP A 102 6.80 -0.65 7.93
CA ASP A 102 7.52 -0.68 6.65
C ASP A 102 8.57 0.42 6.57
N ILE A 103 9.66 0.17 5.85
CA ILE A 103 10.68 1.17 5.54
C ILE A 103 10.19 1.94 4.31
N GLU A 104 9.18 2.79 4.51
CA GLU A 104 8.45 3.42 3.41
C GLU A 104 9.33 4.29 2.49
N MET A 105 10.44 4.84 3.01
CA MET A 105 11.37 5.71 2.28
C MET A 105 12.43 4.95 1.46
N LEU A 106 12.49 3.62 1.56
CA LEU A 106 13.47 2.80 0.87
C LEU A 106 12.79 1.59 0.22
N LYS A 107 12.89 1.47 -1.11
CA LYS A 107 12.48 0.26 -1.82
C LYS A 107 13.69 -0.51 -2.30
N THR A 108 13.69 -1.82 -2.11
CA THR A 108 14.84 -2.68 -2.45
C THR A 108 14.46 -3.71 -3.50
N GLN A 109 15.36 -3.89 -4.46
CA GLN A 109 15.33 -4.97 -5.45
C GLN A 109 16.63 -5.78 -5.37
N PHE A 110 16.53 -7.08 -5.64
CA PHE A 110 17.65 -8.01 -5.68
C PHE A 110 17.76 -8.64 -7.07
N LEU A 111 18.96 -8.61 -7.64
CA LEU A 111 19.28 -9.30 -8.88
C LEU A 111 20.18 -10.50 -8.59
N HIS A 112 19.86 -11.64 -9.22
CA HIS A 112 20.65 -12.85 -9.06
C HIS A 112 22.04 -12.70 -9.71
N GLY A 113 23.08 -12.78 -8.88
CA GLY A 113 24.46 -12.46 -9.25
C GLY A 113 24.98 -13.18 -10.50
N PRO A 114 24.89 -14.52 -10.59
CA PRO A 114 25.32 -15.30 -11.75
C PRO A 114 24.67 -14.87 -13.08
N SER A 115 23.45 -14.35 -13.04
CA SER A 115 22.72 -13.85 -14.23
C SER A 115 22.82 -12.34 -14.45
N THR A 116 23.52 -11.62 -13.58
CA THR A 116 23.60 -10.16 -13.61
C THR A 116 24.85 -9.70 -14.33
N VAL A 117 24.68 -8.73 -15.23
CA VAL A 117 25.77 -8.05 -15.93
C VAL A 117 25.70 -6.58 -15.56
N ILE A 118 26.77 -6.06 -14.95
CA ILE A 118 26.92 -4.64 -14.65
C ILE A 118 28.00 -4.09 -15.59
N THR A 119 27.68 -2.98 -16.25
CA THR A 119 28.60 -2.25 -17.12
C THR A 119 28.67 -0.79 -16.71
N THR A 120 29.85 -0.19 -16.82
CA THR A 120 30.02 1.26 -16.76
C THR A 120 29.41 1.93 -18.01
N ALA A 121 29.32 3.26 -18.01
CA ALA A 121 28.78 4.03 -19.13
C ALA A 121 29.58 3.86 -20.44
N ASP A 122 30.87 3.58 -20.35
CA ASP A 122 31.78 3.26 -21.46
C ASP A 122 31.80 1.78 -21.83
N GLY A 123 30.96 0.95 -21.20
CA GLY A 123 30.77 -0.46 -21.55
C GLY A 123 31.75 -1.44 -20.88
N GLN A 124 32.61 -0.97 -19.97
CA GLN A 124 33.50 -1.86 -19.21
C GLN A 124 32.68 -2.71 -18.23
N ARG A 125 32.92 -4.03 -18.26
CA ARG A 125 32.22 -4.97 -17.37
C ARG A 125 32.76 -4.90 -15.95
N ILE A 126 31.86 -4.76 -14.98
CA ILE A 126 32.17 -4.82 -13.55
C ILE A 126 31.91 -6.26 -13.06
N PRO A 127 32.91 -6.97 -12.49
CA PRO A 127 32.71 -8.31 -11.95
C PRO A 127 31.73 -8.33 -10.78
N VAL A 128 30.73 -9.21 -10.86
CA VAL A 128 29.71 -9.40 -9.82
C VAL A 128 30.16 -10.51 -8.86
N LYS A 129 30.26 -10.21 -7.56
CA LYS A 129 30.75 -11.14 -6.51
C LYS A 129 29.64 -11.86 -5.73
N GLY A 130 28.37 -11.62 -6.06
CA GLY A 130 27.20 -12.15 -5.37
C GLY A 130 25.92 -11.52 -5.91
N ASP A 131 24.80 -11.70 -5.22
CA ASP A 131 23.56 -11.01 -5.58
C ASP A 131 23.72 -9.48 -5.45
N VAL A 132 23.05 -8.75 -6.34
CA VAL A 132 23.15 -7.29 -6.43
C VAL A 132 21.91 -6.69 -5.78
N ARG A 133 22.11 -5.83 -4.79
CA ARG A 133 21.04 -5.04 -4.16
C ARG A 133 20.94 -3.68 -4.83
N ILE A 134 19.75 -3.35 -5.32
CA ILE A 134 19.39 -2.03 -5.85
C ILE A 134 18.47 -1.36 -4.84
N GLU A 135 18.76 -0.10 -4.53
CA GLU A 135 17.98 0.71 -3.61
C GLU A 135 17.38 1.89 -4.34
N HIS A 136 16.08 2.10 -4.14
CA HIS A 136 15.33 3.22 -4.66
C HIS A 136 14.98 4.14 -3.50
N HIS A 137 15.54 5.34 -3.55
CA HIS A 137 15.31 6.43 -2.60
C HIS A 137 14.46 7.51 -3.28
N GLY A 138 13.78 8.33 -2.48
CA GLY A 138 12.99 9.44 -3.00
C GLY A 138 12.83 10.58 -2.00
N PRO A 139 12.19 11.68 -2.43
CA PRO A 139 11.91 12.82 -1.57
C PRO A 139 10.97 12.46 -0.41
N ASP A 140 10.95 13.34 0.60
CA ASP A 140 10.01 13.27 1.70
C ASP A 140 8.56 13.31 1.23
N TYR A 141 7.70 12.52 1.89
CA TYR A 141 6.28 12.54 1.65
C TYR A 141 5.47 12.27 2.91
N TYR A 142 4.28 12.88 2.97
CA TYR A 142 3.23 12.47 3.90
C TYR A 142 2.30 11.48 3.21
N VAL A 143 1.85 10.48 3.95
CA VAL A 143 0.95 9.46 3.42
C VAL A 143 -0.25 9.23 4.36
N MET A 144 -1.40 9.03 3.73
CA MET A 144 -2.57 8.42 4.36
C MET A 144 -3.05 7.24 3.51
N CYS A 145 -3.07 6.06 4.12
CA CYS A 145 -3.42 4.82 3.46
C CYS A 145 -4.90 4.45 3.69
N MET A 146 -5.54 3.90 2.67
CA MET A 146 -6.83 3.21 2.77
C MET A 146 -6.70 1.84 2.11
N SER A 147 -7.73 1.01 2.19
CA SER A 147 -7.84 -0.19 1.35
C SER A 147 -8.80 0.07 0.20
N CYS A 148 -8.55 -0.57 -0.94
CA CYS A 148 -9.45 -0.60 -2.09
C CYS A 148 -10.55 -1.67 -1.95
N ASP A 149 -10.52 -2.48 -0.89
CA ASP A 149 -11.44 -3.61 -0.72
C ASP A 149 -11.77 -3.84 0.76
N TRP A 150 -12.94 -4.43 0.99
CA TRP A 150 -13.35 -4.82 2.33
C TRP A 150 -12.63 -6.09 2.76
N ASP A 151 -11.98 -6.05 3.91
CA ASP A 151 -11.33 -7.20 4.52
C ASP A 151 -11.38 -7.14 6.05
N PRO A 152 -12.20 -7.99 6.68
CA PRO A 152 -12.36 -8.05 8.13
C PRO A 152 -11.06 -8.34 8.87
N ARG A 153 -10.11 -9.03 8.23
CA ARG A 153 -8.81 -9.35 8.85
C ARG A 153 -8.05 -8.09 9.22
N LEU A 154 -8.24 -7.01 8.47
CA LEU A 154 -7.59 -5.72 8.71
C LEU A 154 -8.03 -5.05 10.02
N PHE A 155 -9.19 -5.40 10.59
CA PHE A 155 -9.54 -4.93 11.94
C PHE A 155 -8.59 -5.51 12.98
N ALA A 156 -8.32 -6.82 12.92
CA ALA A 156 -7.40 -7.48 13.84
C ALA A 156 -5.96 -7.00 13.60
N ASP A 157 -5.51 -7.01 12.34
CA ASP A 157 -4.13 -6.64 11.97
C ASP A 157 -3.79 -5.20 12.37
N PHE A 158 -4.73 -4.26 12.18
CA PHE A 158 -4.53 -2.84 12.52
C PHE A 158 -5.02 -2.48 13.92
N GLN A 159 -5.50 -3.45 14.70
CA GLN A 159 -6.08 -3.28 16.03
C GLN A 159 -7.19 -2.22 16.06
N CYS A 160 -8.04 -2.22 15.04
CA CYS A 160 -9.13 -1.28 14.83
C CYS A 160 -10.49 -1.92 15.16
N ASP A 161 -11.48 -1.08 15.41
CA ASP A 161 -12.86 -1.50 15.73
C ASP A 161 -13.89 -0.87 14.78
N HIS A 162 -13.48 0.08 13.94
CA HIS A 162 -14.35 0.75 12.98
C HIS A 162 -13.70 0.84 11.60
N CYS A 163 -14.55 0.96 10.58
CA CYS A 163 -14.18 1.24 9.21
C CYS A 163 -15.07 2.33 8.63
N ALA A 164 -14.44 3.36 8.07
CA ALA A 164 -15.11 4.37 7.24
C ALA A 164 -15.03 3.95 5.77
N VAL A 165 -16.15 3.99 5.07
CA VAL A 165 -16.26 3.65 3.64
C VAL A 165 -16.53 4.93 2.85
N ILE A 166 -15.59 5.27 1.96
CA ILE A 166 -15.61 6.49 1.15
C ILE A 166 -16.00 6.12 -0.28
N ALA A 167 -17.21 6.50 -0.68
CA ALA A 167 -17.76 6.17 -2.01
C ALA A 167 -17.54 7.25 -3.08
N ASN A 168 -17.21 8.48 -2.69
CA ASN A 168 -16.87 9.56 -3.63
C ASN A 168 -15.40 9.95 -3.45
N VAL A 169 -14.52 9.09 -3.97
CA VAL A 169 -13.07 9.18 -3.78
C VAL A 169 -12.52 10.48 -4.35
N ASP A 170 -13.01 10.93 -5.51
CA ASP A 170 -12.55 12.17 -6.13
C ASP A 170 -12.94 13.42 -5.31
N ALA A 171 -14.16 13.48 -4.77
CA ALA A 171 -14.55 14.59 -3.90
C ALA A 171 -13.73 14.61 -2.60
N PHE A 172 -13.48 13.43 -2.04
CA PHE A 172 -12.64 13.28 -0.86
C PHE A 172 -11.18 13.69 -1.14
N ALA A 173 -10.62 13.28 -2.29
CA ALA A 173 -9.28 13.65 -2.73
C ALA A 173 -9.14 15.17 -2.91
N ARG A 174 -10.11 15.82 -3.57
CA ARG A 174 -10.12 17.28 -3.74
C ARG A 174 -10.14 18.01 -2.40
N ALA A 175 -10.96 17.57 -1.45
CA ALA A 175 -11.00 18.17 -0.12
C ALA A 175 -9.65 18.07 0.60
N ILE A 176 -8.95 16.93 0.46
CA ILE A 176 -7.60 16.75 1.03
C ILE A 176 -6.61 17.70 0.37
N GLU A 177 -6.60 17.77 -0.95
CA GLU A 177 -5.72 18.66 -1.71
C GLU A 177 -5.89 20.12 -1.30
N GLU A 178 -7.15 20.59 -1.27
CA GLU A 178 -7.51 21.94 -0.84
C GLU A 178 -7.01 22.22 0.58
N ALA A 179 -7.31 21.35 1.55
CA ALA A 179 -6.86 21.52 2.93
C ALA A 179 -5.33 21.46 3.07
N ALA A 180 -4.65 20.58 2.32
CA ALA A 180 -3.21 20.40 2.38
C ALA A 180 -2.44 21.59 1.79
N SER A 181 -2.96 22.19 0.70
CA SER A 181 -2.33 23.32 0.01
C SER A 181 -2.12 24.55 0.92
N ALA A 182 -2.96 24.70 1.95
CA ALA A 182 -2.85 25.76 2.94
C ALA A 182 -1.76 25.50 4.00
N ILE A 183 -1.41 24.23 4.25
CA ILE A 183 -0.47 23.84 5.32
C ILE A 183 0.94 23.60 4.78
N VAL A 184 1.04 22.93 3.63
CA VAL A 184 2.31 22.56 3.00
C VAL A 184 2.38 23.12 1.57
N PRO A 185 2.44 24.47 1.41
CA PRO A 185 2.51 25.08 0.10
C PRO A 185 3.72 24.57 -0.69
N GLY A 186 3.53 24.30 -1.98
CA GLY A 186 4.56 23.78 -2.88
C GLY A 186 4.71 22.25 -2.87
N TRP A 187 4.12 21.54 -1.91
CA TRP A 187 4.05 20.07 -1.94
C TRP A 187 3.05 19.61 -3.00
N ARG A 188 3.38 18.53 -3.71
CA ARG A 188 2.50 17.97 -4.75
C ARG A 188 1.58 16.92 -4.17
N PHE A 189 0.28 17.12 -4.35
CA PHE A 189 -0.72 16.12 -4.04
C PHE A 189 -0.79 15.04 -5.14
N HIS A 190 -0.92 13.79 -4.73
CA HIS A 190 -1.19 12.65 -5.61
C HIS A 190 -1.99 11.61 -4.86
N HIS A 191 -2.80 10.82 -5.56
CA HIS A 191 -3.47 9.69 -4.95
C HIS A 191 -3.69 8.56 -5.96
N ASN A 192 -3.45 7.32 -5.53
CA ASN A 192 -3.54 6.15 -6.40
C ASN A 192 -3.58 4.83 -5.60
N PRO A 193 -4.08 3.74 -6.21
CA PRO A 193 -3.86 2.38 -5.71
C PRO A 193 -2.37 2.03 -5.74
N VAL A 194 -1.89 1.33 -4.71
CA VAL A 194 -0.49 0.91 -4.59
C VAL A 194 -0.14 -0.17 -5.61
N GLU A 195 1.06 -0.04 -6.17
CA GLU A 195 1.67 -1.06 -7.03
C GLU A 195 2.53 -2.01 -6.20
N TYR A 196 2.18 -3.29 -6.23
CA TYR A 196 2.94 -4.29 -5.47
C TYR A 196 4.04 -4.89 -6.32
N TYR A 197 5.24 -4.99 -5.74
CA TYR A 197 6.40 -5.56 -6.40
C TYR A 197 7.04 -6.67 -5.56
N ASP A 198 7.65 -7.64 -6.25
CA ASP A 198 8.49 -8.66 -5.63
C ASP A 198 9.96 -8.20 -5.67
N PRO A 199 10.62 -8.03 -4.52
CA PRO A 199 12.03 -7.65 -4.46
C PRO A 199 12.95 -8.58 -5.26
N TYR A 200 12.60 -9.85 -5.42
CA TYR A 200 13.42 -10.88 -6.08
C TYR A 200 12.99 -11.21 -7.51
N ASP A 201 11.83 -10.73 -7.94
CA ASP A 201 11.25 -10.98 -9.27
C ASP A 201 10.56 -9.72 -9.81
N SER A 202 11.30 -8.62 -9.77
CA SER A 202 10.97 -7.38 -10.46
C SER A 202 11.62 -7.46 -11.83
N GLY A 203 10.80 -7.57 -12.88
CA GLY A 203 11.28 -7.72 -14.27
C GLY A 203 12.36 -6.69 -14.63
N LYS A 204 13.20 -7.04 -15.61
CA LYS A 204 14.33 -6.19 -16.04
C LYS A 204 13.86 -4.75 -16.30
N SER A 205 14.50 -3.78 -15.66
CA SER A 205 14.24 -2.33 -15.85
C SER A 205 12.87 -1.81 -15.40
N THR A 206 12.18 -2.50 -14.47
CA THR A 206 10.93 -1.96 -13.90
C THR A 206 11.24 -0.80 -12.96
N TYR A 207 10.69 0.38 -13.22
CA TYR A 207 10.76 1.50 -12.30
C TYR A 207 9.94 1.17 -11.04
N ILE A 208 10.58 1.19 -9.88
CA ILE A 208 9.93 1.04 -8.57
C ILE A 208 9.78 2.42 -7.96
N SER A 209 8.54 2.89 -7.86
CA SER A 209 8.23 4.17 -7.24
C SER A 209 8.47 4.13 -5.73
N HIS A 210 9.19 5.11 -5.19
CA HIS A 210 9.44 5.21 -3.75
C HIS A 210 8.16 5.42 -2.92
N ALA A 211 7.18 6.17 -3.44
CA ALA A 211 5.97 6.53 -2.70
C ALA A 211 4.74 5.70 -3.06
N THR A 212 4.69 5.15 -4.28
CA THR A 212 3.50 4.44 -4.79
C THR A 212 3.68 2.94 -4.96
N ALA A 213 4.89 2.42 -4.77
CA ALA A 213 5.14 0.99 -4.76
C ALA A 213 5.30 0.43 -3.33
N LYS A 214 4.90 -0.82 -3.13
CA LYS A 214 5.02 -1.51 -1.85
C LYS A 214 5.42 -2.97 -2.04
N ASP A 215 6.14 -3.50 -1.06
CA ASP A 215 6.50 -4.92 -1.05
C ASP A 215 5.24 -5.80 -1.10
N PHE A 216 5.25 -6.81 -1.96
CA PHE A 216 4.14 -7.73 -2.16
C PHE A 216 3.69 -8.47 -0.89
N ARG A 217 4.52 -8.54 0.16
CA ARG A 217 4.12 -9.06 1.48
C ARG A 217 2.91 -8.32 2.07
N PHE A 218 2.71 -7.07 1.68
CA PHE A 218 1.57 -6.24 2.09
C PHE A 218 0.41 -6.25 1.09
N ALA A 219 0.47 -7.04 0.02
CA ALA A 219 -0.53 -7.01 -1.05
C ALA A 219 -1.95 -7.36 -0.60
N TYR A 220 -2.09 -8.13 0.47
CA TYR A 220 -3.39 -8.44 1.05
C TYR A 220 -4.14 -7.20 1.56
N GLN A 221 -3.43 -6.10 1.84
CA GLN A 221 -4.02 -4.84 2.30
C GLN A 221 -4.72 -4.08 1.18
N ARG A 222 -4.40 -4.35 -0.10
CA ARG A 222 -4.97 -3.67 -1.30
C ARG A 222 -4.97 -2.15 -1.13
N GLU A 223 -3.82 -1.62 -0.79
CA GLU A 223 -3.65 -0.27 -0.31
C GLU A 223 -3.93 0.78 -1.40
N TYR A 224 -4.51 1.89 -0.97
CA TYR A 224 -4.69 3.12 -1.72
C TYR A 224 -4.00 4.24 -0.95
N ARG A 225 -3.21 5.07 -1.60
CA ARG A 225 -2.46 6.15 -0.95
C ARG A 225 -2.99 7.51 -1.38
N PHE A 226 -3.16 8.39 -0.40
CA PHE A 226 -3.14 9.83 -0.58
C PHE A 226 -1.75 10.32 -0.15
N LEU A 227 -1.10 11.09 -1.00
CA LEU A 227 0.30 11.48 -0.90
C LEU A 227 0.45 12.98 -1.02
N LEU A 228 1.34 13.55 -0.21
CA LEU A 228 1.88 14.89 -0.40
C LEU A 228 3.39 14.74 -0.52
N MET A 229 3.95 15.04 -1.69
CA MET A 229 5.36 14.83 -2.02
C MET A 229 6.11 16.15 -2.10
N ARG A 230 7.28 16.22 -1.46
CA ARG A 230 8.17 17.39 -1.50
C ARG A 230 9.05 17.34 -2.76
N LEU A 231 8.62 17.96 -3.85
CA LEU A 231 9.38 17.95 -5.13
C LEU A 231 10.33 19.15 -5.32
N GLY A 232 10.46 20.03 -4.33
CA GLY A 232 11.29 21.24 -4.42
C GLY A 232 11.34 22.00 -3.11
N GLU A 233 11.45 23.33 -3.20
CA GLU A 233 11.40 24.21 -2.04
C GLU A 233 10.00 24.13 -1.40
N GLY A 234 10.00 23.85 -0.10
CA GLY A 234 8.80 23.69 0.71
C GLY A 234 9.21 23.62 2.17
N PRO A 235 8.25 23.76 3.11
CA PRO A 235 8.56 23.65 4.53
C PRO A 235 9.21 22.30 4.83
N GLU A 236 10.13 22.29 5.78
CA GLU A 236 10.75 21.06 6.26
C GLU A 236 9.68 20.09 6.78
N PRO A 237 9.82 18.79 6.52
CA PRO A 237 8.88 17.80 7.01
C PRO A 237 8.87 17.80 8.54
N CYS A 238 7.67 17.82 9.11
CA CYS A 238 7.42 17.48 10.50
C CYS A 238 6.93 16.03 10.57
N ARG A 239 6.69 15.54 11.78
CA ARG A 239 6.31 14.12 11.98
C ARG A 239 4.96 13.77 11.34
N HIS A 240 4.02 14.71 11.34
CA HIS A 240 2.70 14.54 10.76
C HIS A 240 2.06 15.90 10.49
N ILE A 241 1.09 15.92 9.59
CA ILE A 241 0.18 17.04 9.40
C ILE A 241 -1.25 16.60 9.74
N ASP A 242 -2.02 17.52 10.31
CA ASP A 242 -3.44 17.33 10.58
C ASP A 242 -4.24 18.25 9.63
N LEU A 243 -5.19 17.67 8.90
CA LEU A 243 -6.05 18.39 7.97
C LEU A 243 -7.48 18.37 8.50
N THR A 244 -8.23 19.44 8.21
CA THR A 244 -9.67 19.54 8.50
C THR A 244 -10.39 19.80 7.20
N LEU A 245 -11.16 18.81 6.74
CA LEU A 245 -11.86 18.84 5.46
C LEU A 245 -13.29 19.42 5.58
N GLY A 246 -13.77 19.65 6.80
CA GLY A 246 -15.17 19.92 7.09
C GLY A 246 -16.01 18.63 7.24
N PRO A 247 -17.27 18.71 7.70
CA PRO A 247 -18.09 17.52 7.95
C PRO A 247 -18.22 16.61 6.71
N MET A 248 -17.96 15.32 6.88
CA MET A 248 -17.94 14.33 5.78
C MET A 248 -19.06 13.28 5.88
N GLY A 249 -19.98 13.39 6.84
CA GLY A 249 -20.96 12.34 7.13
C GLY A 249 -21.89 11.96 5.98
N SER A 250 -22.18 12.86 5.04
CA SER A 250 -22.96 12.54 3.82
C SER A 250 -22.19 11.70 2.79
N HIS A 251 -20.87 11.54 2.96
CA HIS A 251 -19.98 10.87 2.02
C HIS A 251 -19.32 9.61 2.58
N ILE A 252 -19.60 9.29 3.85
CA ILE A 252 -18.93 8.22 4.59
C ILE A 252 -19.96 7.33 5.26
N GLU A 253 -19.94 6.05 4.90
CA GLU A 253 -20.64 5.00 5.64
C GLU A 253 -19.71 4.44 6.73
N VAL A 254 -20.25 4.08 7.89
CA VAL A 254 -19.46 3.58 9.03
C VAL A 254 -19.89 2.18 9.39
N PHE A 255 -18.90 1.31 9.54
CA PHE A 255 -19.06 -0.07 9.97
C PHE A 255 -18.25 -0.29 11.24
N SER A 256 -18.76 -1.11 12.16
CA SER A 256 -18.07 -1.54 13.38
C SER A 256 -17.98 -3.06 13.42
N LEU A 257 -16.97 -3.58 14.12
CA LEU A 257 -16.81 -5.01 14.36
C LEU A 257 -17.38 -5.44 15.71
#